data_AF-B4FCE1-F1
#
_entry.id   AF-B4FCE1-F1
#
_cell.length_a   1.000
_cell.length_b   1.000
_cell.length_c   1.000
_cell.angle_alpha   90.00
_cell.angle_beta   90.00
_cell.angle_gamma   90.00
#
_symmetry.space_group_name_H-M   'P 1'
#
loop_
_entity.id
_entity.type
_entity.pdbx_description
1 polymer ?
#
loop_
_entity_poly.entity_id
_entity_poly.type
_entity_poly.pdbx_seq_one_letter_code
_entity_poly.pdbx_strand_id
1 'polypeptide(L)'
;MLSPNQSAEKWIPLQGVKSGEIHVRVALKVSVPGSEKKNMLGAGPFGKGHKMSTQMRDSLKRFTGLIDDGGDPEALALAVAEMEGIQGEQEEYVETLEREKAMLLHKINELGSEIIRTASGPPRTPY
;
A
#
# COMPACT_ATOMS: atom_id res chain seq x y z
N MET A 1 15.65 22.80 -1.89
CA MET A 1 14.90 21.68 -1.30
C MET A 1 13.91 22.28 -0.33
N LEU A 2 12.60 22.13 -0.57
CA LEU A 2 11.56 22.64 0.35
C LEU A 2 11.49 21.73 1.57
N SER A 3 11.35 22.30 2.76
CA SER A 3 11.22 21.53 4.00
C SER A 3 9.88 20.77 4.05
N PRO A 4 9.80 19.62 4.74
CA PRO A 4 8.53 18.89 4.90
C PRO A 4 7.41 19.76 5.47
N ASN A 5 6.19 19.65 4.93
CA ASN A 5 5.01 20.48 5.25
C ASN A 5 5.11 21.97 4.91
N GLN A 6 6.15 22.40 4.19
CA GLN A 6 6.23 23.76 3.68
C GLN A 6 5.35 23.89 2.43
N SER A 7 4.46 24.89 2.42
CA SER A 7 3.74 25.25 1.21
C SER A 7 4.57 26.23 0.39
N ALA A 8 4.73 25.94 -0.90
CA ALA A 8 5.30 26.85 -1.88
C ALA A 8 4.17 27.55 -2.62
N GLU A 9 4.25 28.88 -2.67
CA GLU A 9 3.25 29.72 -3.28
C GLU A 9 3.87 30.50 -4.44
N LYS A 10 3.20 30.52 -5.59
CA LYS A 10 3.70 31.21 -6.79
C LYS A 10 2.56 31.72 -7.67
N TRP A 11 2.75 32.93 -8.19
CA TRP A 11 1.93 33.51 -9.26
C TRP A 11 2.48 33.10 -10.64
N ILE A 12 1.61 32.62 -11.52
CA ILE A 12 1.93 32.17 -12.87
C ILE A 12 1.14 33.03 -13.87
N PRO A 13 1.79 33.86 -14.70
CA PRO A 13 1.09 34.67 -15.69
C PRO A 13 0.48 33.81 -16.80
N LEU A 14 -0.78 34.09 -17.15
CA LEU A 14 -1.49 33.40 -18.21
C LEU A 14 -0.87 33.72 -19.57
N GLN A 15 -0.62 32.69 -20.37
CA GLN A 15 -0.11 32.86 -21.73
C GLN A 15 -1.27 33.13 -22.70
N GLY A 16 -1.11 34.09 -23.61
CA GLY A 16 -2.09 34.37 -24.68
C GLY A 16 -3.29 35.24 -24.30
N VAL A 17 -3.31 35.87 -23.12
CA VAL A 17 -4.38 36.78 -22.67
C VAL A 17 -3.85 38.19 -22.40
N LYS A 18 -4.72 39.20 -22.49
CA LYS A 18 -4.36 40.62 -22.27
C LYS A 18 -3.93 40.91 -20.83
N SER A 19 -4.53 40.23 -19.85
CA SER A 19 -4.13 40.28 -18.44
C SER A 19 -4.69 39.07 -17.68
N GLY A 20 -3.95 38.59 -16.69
CA GLY A 20 -4.40 37.52 -15.79
C GLY A 20 -3.26 36.65 -15.25
N GLU A 21 -3.36 36.25 -13.99
CA GLU A 21 -2.39 35.41 -13.30
C GLU A 21 -3.10 34.28 -12.54
N ILE A 22 -2.47 33.11 -12.45
CA ILE A 22 -2.93 31.98 -11.63
C ILE A 22 -2.11 31.95 -10.35
N HIS A 23 -2.80 31.87 -9.22
CA HIS A 23 -2.17 31.65 -7.93
C HIS A 23 -2.12 30.16 -7.59
N VAL A 24 -0.91 29.61 -7.46
CA VAL A 24 -0.72 28.18 -7.15
C VAL A 24 -0.05 28.04 -5.80
N ARG A 25 -0.69 27.27 -4.91
CA ARG A 25 -0.13 26.85 -3.62
C ARG A 25 0.07 25.34 -3.62
N VAL A 26 1.32 24.89 -3.51
CA VAL A 26 1.70 23.47 -3.45
C VAL A 26 2.18 23.16 -2.04
N ALA A 27 1.57 22.19 -1.37
CA ALA A 27 2.03 21.70 -0.07
C ALA A 27 2.47 20.25 -0.18
N LEU A 28 3.74 19.95 0.15
CA LEU A 28 4.24 18.58 0.22
C LEU A 28 3.88 17.99 1.58
N LYS A 29 2.79 17.20 1.64
CA LYS A 29 2.46 16.39 2.82
C LYS A 29 3.37 15.16 2.85
N VAL A 30 4.37 15.18 3.72
CA VAL A 30 5.16 13.99 4.06
C VAL A 30 4.53 13.38 5.31
N SER A 31 3.69 12.36 5.13
CA SER A 31 3.27 11.52 6.25
C SER A 31 4.49 10.70 6.68
N VAL A 32 5.14 11.09 7.78
CA VAL A 32 6.14 10.26 8.45
C VAL A 32 5.39 9.10 9.09
N PRO A 33 5.62 7.83 8.70
CA PRO A 33 5.01 6.70 9.36
C PRO A 33 5.73 6.51 10.70
N GLY A 34 5.30 7.23 11.74
CA GLY A 34 5.98 7.15 13.04
C GLY A 34 5.39 7.97 14.19
N SER A 35 4.48 8.92 13.95
CA SER A 35 3.94 9.78 15.01
C SER A 35 2.42 9.80 15.06
N GLU A 36 1.79 8.62 15.05
CA GLU A 36 0.43 8.43 15.56
C GLU A 36 0.38 7.15 16.40
N LYS A 37 0.97 7.21 17.61
CA LYS A 37 0.54 6.35 18.71
C LYS A 37 -0.88 6.78 19.07
N LYS A 38 -1.88 6.00 18.63
CA LYS A 38 -3.07 5.54 19.40
C LYS A 38 -4.20 5.11 18.44
N ASN A 39 -4.52 3.82 18.48
CA ASN A 39 -5.78 3.19 18.06
C ASN A 39 -6.07 2.95 16.56
N MET A 40 -5.14 2.34 15.82
CA MET A 40 -5.51 1.52 14.65
C MET A 40 -4.75 0.20 14.65
N LEU A 41 -5.22 -0.75 15.47
CA LEU A 41 -4.73 -2.14 15.48
C LEU A 41 -5.34 -3.00 14.36
N GLY A 42 -5.84 -2.40 13.28
CA GLY A 42 -6.47 -3.14 12.19
C GLY A 42 -6.20 -2.50 10.84
N ALA A 43 -5.70 -3.32 9.91
CA ALA A 43 -5.59 -3.06 8.48
C ALA A 43 -4.39 -2.23 7.97
N GLY A 44 -3.18 -2.55 8.42
CA GLY A 44 -2.03 -2.55 7.51
C GLY A 44 -1.94 -3.92 6.81
N PRO A 45 -1.32 -4.04 5.61
CA PRO A 45 -1.15 -5.33 4.93
C PRO A 45 -0.44 -6.39 5.82
N PHE A 46 0.46 -5.96 6.71
CA PHE A 46 1.06 -6.86 7.70
C PHE A 46 0.05 -7.48 8.68
N GLY A 47 -1.03 -6.78 9.00
CA GLY A 47 -2.09 -7.26 9.90
C GLY A 47 -3.02 -8.28 9.24
N LYS A 48 -3.34 -8.12 7.95
CA LYS A 48 -4.24 -9.05 7.25
C LYS A 48 -3.60 -10.43 7.10
N GLY A 49 -2.35 -10.50 6.64
CA GLY A 49 -1.63 -11.77 6.52
C GLY A 49 -1.47 -12.50 7.87
N HIS A 50 -1.16 -11.77 8.94
CA HIS A 50 -1.03 -12.36 10.27
C HIS A 50 -2.37 -12.89 10.83
N LYS A 51 -3.47 -12.17 10.55
CA LYS A 51 -4.82 -12.62 10.89
C LYS A 51 -5.17 -13.93 10.18
N MET A 52 -4.93 -14.00 8.86
CA MET A 52 -5.18 -15.20 8.07
C MET A 52 -4.35 -16.40 8.53
N SER A 53 -3.04 -16.18 8.79
CA SER A 53 -2.16 -17.22 9.33
C SER A 53 -2.65 -17.74 10.69
N THR A 54 -3.18 -16.84 11.53
CA THR A 54 -3.77 -17.23 12.82
C THR A 54 -5.04 -18.04 12.64
N GLN A 55 -5.94 -17.59 11.76
CA GLN A 55 -7.18 -18.30 11.44
C GLN A 55 -6.91 -19.70 10.86
N MET A 56 -5.94 -19.84 9.96
CA MET A 56 -5.52 -21.13 9.39
C MET A 56 -4.98 -22.08 10.46
N ARG A 57 -4.13 -21.58 11.36
CA ARG A 57 -3.60 -22.35 12.49
C ARG A 57 -4.70 -22.80 13.45
N ASP A 58 -5.66 -21.93 13.74
CA ASP A 58 -6.76 -22.25 14.65
C ASP A 58 -7.75 -23.24 14.01
N SER A 59 -7.98 -23.14 12.70
CA SER A 59 -8.77 -24.12 11.94
C SER A 59 -8.08 -25.50 11.90
N LEU A 60 -6.76 -25.52 11.65
CA LEU A 60 -5.99 -26.76 11.66
C LEU A 60 -6.00 -27.44 13.04
N LYS A 61 -5.86 -26.68 14.12
CA LYS A 61 -5.98 -27.22 15.49
C LYS A 61 -7.35 -27.84 15.75
N ARG A 62 -8.42 -27.19 15.29
CA ARG A 62 -9.79 -27.71 15.40
C ARG A 62 -9.94 -29.02 14.62
N PHE A 63 -9.41 -29.07 13.40
CA PHE A 63 -9.43 -30.29 12.57
C PHE A 63 -8.68 -31.45 13.25
N THR A 64 -7.48 -31.21 13.80
CA THR A 64 -6.73 -32.24 14.54
C THR A 64 -7.50 -32.71 15.78
N GLY A 65 -8.10 -31.78 16.53
CA GLY A 65 -8.93 -32.14 17.70
C GLY A 65 -10.12 -33.04 17.32
N LEU A 66 -10.78 -32.75 16.19
CA LEU A 66 -11.86 -33.61 15.68
C LEU A 66 -11.37 -35.02 15.35
N ILE A 67 -10.15 -35.19 14.82
CA ILE A 67 -9.57 -36.52 14.56
C ILE A 67 -9.32 -37.26 15.88
N ASP A 68 -8.68 -36.59 16.84
CA ASP A 68 -8.31 -37.19 18.12
C ASP A 68 -9.53 -37.65 18.94
N ASP A 69 -10.66 -36.95 18.81
CA ASP A 69 -11.93 -37.28 19.47
C ASP A 69 -12.72 -38.40 18.75
N GLY A 70 -12.18 -39.01 17.69
CA GLY A 70 -12.87 -40.01 16.87
C GLY A 70 -14.02 -39.41 16.05
N GLY A 71 -13.81 -38.18 15.56
CA GLY A 71 -14.83 -37.29 15.01
C GLY A 71 -15.60 -37.86 13.82
N ASP A 72 -16.86 -37.43 13.76
CA ASP A 72 -17.81 -37.76 12.70
C ASP A 72 -17.31 -37.28 11.32
N PRO A 73 -17.44 -38.11 10.26
CA PRO A 73 -16.99 -37.77 8.91
C PRO A 73 -17.63 -36.50 8.34
N GLU A 74 -18.87 -36.17 8.68
CA GLU A 74 -19.53 -34.95 8.20
C GLU A 74 -18.92 -33.71 8.86
N ALA A 75 -18.66 -33.78 10.16
CA ALA A 75 -17.96 -32.72 10.89
C ALA A 75 -16.52 -32.50 10.36
N LEU A 76 -15.80 -33.57 10.03
CA LEU A 76 -14.46 -33.49 9.42
C LEU A 76 -14.53 -32.86 8.02
N ALA A 77 -15.51 -33.24 7.19
CA ALA A 77 -15.70 -32.67 5.86
C ALA A 77 -15.98 -31.16 5.92
N LEU A 78 -16.81 -30.72 6.88
CA LEU A 78 -17.10 -29.31 7.08
C LEU A 78 -15.84 -28.53 7.51
N ALA A 79 -15.04 -29.10 8.41
CA ALA A 79 -13.78 -28.47 8.86
C ALA A 79 -12.75 -28.34 7.72
N VAL A 80 -12.69 -29.33 6.81
CA VAL A 80 -11.86 -29.24 5.59
C VAL A 80 -12.37 -28.13 4.67
N ALA A 81 -13.68 -28.07 4.42
CA ALA A 81 -14.26 -27.04 3.57
C ALA A 81 -14.02 -25.62 4.12
N GLU A 82 -14.08 -25.43 5.45
CA GLU A 82 -13.71 -24.16 6.09
C GLU A 82 -12.25 -23.80 5.82
N MET A 83 -11.34 -24.77 5.94
CA MET A 83 -9.91 -24.58 5.73
C MET A 83 -9.57 -24.26 4.26
N GLU A 84 -10.24 -24.91 3.31
CA GLU A 84 -10.14 -24.58 1.87
C GLU A 84 -10.60 -23.14 1.59
N GLY A 85 -11.69 -22.69 2.24
CA GLY A 85 -12.14 -21.30 2.14
C GLY A 85 -11.10 -20.30 2.63
N ILE A 86 -10.50 -20.57 3.80
CA ILE A 86 -9.42 -19.72 4.36
C ILE A 86 -8.21 -19.68 3.42
N GLN A 87 -7.84 -20.81 2.82
CA GLN A 87 -6.74 -20.89 1.86
C GLN A 87 -7.04 -20.08 0.59
N GLY A 88 -8.26 -20.16 0.06
CA GLY A 88 -8.66 -19.37 -1.12
C GLY A 88 -8.57 -17.86 -0.87
N GLU A 89 -9.04 -17.39 0.29
CA GLU A 89 -8.86 -15.99 0.69
C GLU A 89 -7.37 -15.59 0.80
N GLN A 90 -6.50 -16.52 1.21
CA GLN A 90 -5.07 -16.26 1.39
C GLN A 90 -4.40 -16.10 0.03
N GLU A 91 -4.78 -16.93 -0.94
CA GLU A 91 -4.30 -16.86 -2.31
C GLU A 91 -4.68 -15.52 -2.97
N GLU A 92 -5.94 -15.11 -2.87
CA GLU A 92 -6.39 -13.79 -3.36
C GLU A 92 -5.59 -12.64 -2.73
N TYR A 93 -5.29 -12.76 -1.43
CA TYR A 93 -4.50 -11.76 -0.73
C TYR A 93 -3.05 -11.71 -1.24
N VAL A 94 -2.44 -12.86 -1.53
CA VAL A 94 -1.09 -12.94 -2.11
C VAL A 94 -1.07 -12.32 -3.50
N GLU A 95 -2.02 -12.66 -4.38
CA GLU A 95 -2.12 -12.06 -5.71
C GLU A 95 -2.23 -10.53 -5.66
N THR A 96 -2.99 -10.02 -4.69
CA THR A 96 -3.12 -8.58 -4.46
C THR A 96 -1.80 -7.94 -4.08
N LEU A 97 -1.07 -8.55 -3.13
CA LEU A 97 0.24 -8.05 -2.72
C LEU A 97 1.27 -8.08 -3.85
N GLU A 98 1.26 -9.11 -4.69
CA GLU A 98 2.15 -9.22 -5.84
C GLU A 98 1.88 -8.13 -6.88
N ARG A 99 0.60 -7.85 -7.15
CA ARG A 99 0.17 -6.76 -8.03
C ARG A 99 0.61 -5.39 -7.48
N GLU A 100 0.37 -5.15 -6.19
CA GLU A 100 0.76 -3.89 -5.54
C GLU A 100 2.28 -3.69 -5.55
N LYS A 101 3.05 -4.75 -5.25
CA LYS A 101 4.51 -4.75 -5.34
C LYS A 101 4.98 -4.39 -6.75
N ALA A 102 4.40 -4.99 -7.78
CA ALA A 102 4.76 -4.69 -9.17
C ALA A 102 4.49 -3.22 -9.53
N MET A 103 3.33 -2.67 -9.11
CA MET A 103 3.00 -1.26 -9.33
C MET A 103 3.97 -0.32 -8.60
N LEU A 104 4.35 -0.63 -7.36
CA LEU A 104 5.32 0.17 -6.61
C LEU A 104 6.70 0.17 -7.26
N LEU A 105 7.18 -0.98 -7.73
CA LEU A 105 8.44 -1.09 -8.46
C LEU A 105 8.42 -0.28 -9.76
N HIS A 106 7.32 -0.35 -10.52
CA HIS A 106 7.14 0.47 -11.71
C HIS A 106 7.22 1.95 -11.35
N LYS A 107 6.52 2.39 -10.30
CA LYS A 107 6.51 3.79 -9.89
C LYS A 107 7.86 4.30 -9.43
N ILE A 108 8.63 3.46 -8.71
CA ILE A 108 10.01 3.78 -8.32
C ILE A 108 10.86 4.01 -9.55
N ASN A 109 10.74 3.16 -10.58
CA ASN A 109 11.49 3.31 -11.83
C ASN A 109 11.10 4.57 -12.61
N GLU A 110 9.81 4.88 -12.70
CA GLU A 110 9.32 6.13 -13.31
C GLU A 110 9.88 7.36 -12.61
N LEU A 111 9.82 7.40 -11.28
CA LEU A 111 10.34 8.51 -10.48
C LEU A 111 11.86 8.64 -10.60
N GLY A 112 12.60 7.51 -10.57
CA GLY A 112 14.04 7.51 -10.78
C GLY A 112 14.41 8.09 -12.14
N SER A 113 13.67 7.73 -13.19
CA SER A 113 13.85 8.27 -14.54
C SER A 113 13.57 9.77 -14.60
N GLU A 114 12.53 10.24 -13.92
CA GLU A 114 12.15 11.66 -13.89
C GLU A 114 13.18 12.53 -13.15
N ILE A 115 13.76 12.01 -12.08
CA ILE A 115 14.86 12.68 -11.36
C ILE A 115 16.06 12.89 -12.28
N ILE A 116 16.44 11.87 -13.08
CA ILE A 116 17.56 11.98 -14.02
C ILE A 116 17.24 13.00 -15.12
N ARG A 117 16.03 12.95 -15.70
CA ARG A 117 15.59 13.90 -16.73
C ARG A 117 15.67 15.35 -16.23
N THR A 118 15.13 15.62 -15.04
CA THR A 118 15.09 16.97 -14.46
C THR A 118 16.45 17.48 -13.96
N ALA A 119 17.36 16.59 -13.57
CA ALA A 119 18.73 16.94 -13.19
C ALA A 119 19.62 17.35 -14.38
N SER A 120 19.29 16.93 -15.60
CA SER A 120 20.07 17.20 -16.83
C SER A 120 19.67 18.46 -17.61
N GLY A 121 18.94 19.40 -16.98
CA GLY A 121 18.47 20.62 -17.65
C GLY A 121 19.60 21.44 -18.29
N PRO A 122 19.35 22.12 -19.45
CA PRO A 122 20.39 22.78 -20.22
C PRO A 122 21.17 23.81 -19.40
N PRO A 123 22.49 23.96 -19.63
CA PRO A 123 23.31 24.93 -18.91
C PRO A 123 22.68 26.32 -19.04
N ARG A 124 22.46 26.99 -17.91
CA ARG A 124 22.03 28.38 -17.88
C ARG A 124 23.07 29.21 -18.65
N THR A 125 22.72 29.66 -19.85
CA THR A 125 23.53 30.62 -20.59
C THR A 125 23.53 31.94 -19.81
N PRO A 126 24.68 32.46 -19.38
CA PRO A 126 24.73 33.79 -18.77
C PRO A 126 24.48 34.82 -19.88
N TYR A 127 23.49 35.69 -19.66
CA TYR A 127 23.36 36.97 -20.35
C TYR A 127 24.05 38.04 -19.50
#